data_AF-A0A7K2XT21-F1
#
_entry.id   AF-A0A7K2XT21-F1
#
_cell.length_a   1.000
_cell.length_b   1.000
_cell.length_c   1.000
_cell.angle_alpha   90.00
_cell.angle_beta   90.00
_cell.angle_gamma   90.00
#
_symmetry.space_group_name_H-M   'P 1'
#
loop_
_entity.id
_entity.type
_entity.pdbx_description
1 polymer ?
#
loop_
_entity_poly.entity_id
_entity_poly.type
_entity_poly.pdbx_seq_one_letter_code
_entity_poly.pdbx_strand_id
1 'polypeptide(L)'
;DGKAIWSSGTWHTSAADNGRVYLEMLRSGDLIVRDYGPYFATRWRTGTAGNDDAYALLQDDGNLVVYKKDGGPGKGGALWNSGTY
;
A
#
# COMPACT_ATOMS: atom_id res chain seq x y z
N ASP A 1 -5.18 -23.02 5.14
CA ASP A 1 -6.65 -22.85 5.27
C ASP A 1 -7.19 -21.70 4.40
N GLY A 2 -6.35 -20.99 3.64
CA GLY A 2 -6.79 -19.86 2.79
C GLY A 2 -7.02 -18.57 3.57
N LYS A 3 -6.60 -18.51 4.84
CA LYS A 3 -6.78 -17.33 5.69
C LYS A 3 -5.83 -16.20 5.27
N ALA A 4 -6.36 -14.99 5.19
CA ALA A 4 -5.54 -13.80 5.00
C ALA A 4 -4.60 -13.58 6.20
N ILE A 5 -3.35 -13.23 5.92
CA ILE A 5 -2.29 -12.98 6.92
C ILE A 5 -2.07 -11.48 7.20
N TRP A 6 -2.52 -10.61 6.30
CA TRP A 6 -2.60 -9.17 6.51
C TRP A 6 -3.79 -8.57 5.74
N SER A 7 -4.29 -7.44 6.23
CA SER A 7 -5.31 -6.63 5.58
C SER A 7 -5.10 -5.17 5.95
N SER A 8 -5.39 -4.27 5.01
CA SER A 8 -5.34 -2.82 5.21
C SER A 8 -6.41 -2.28 6.18
N GLY A 9 -7.39 -3.09 6.58
CA GLY A 9 -8.47 -2.60 7.45
C GLY A 9 -9.64 -1.92 6.71
N THR A 10 -9.59 -1.81 5.38
CA THR A 10 -10.44 -0.88 4.62
C THR A 10 -11.71 -1.51 4.02
N TRP A 11 -12.22 -2.58 4.64
CA TRP A 11 -13.51 -3.17 4.27
C TRP A 11 -14.67 -2.19 4.58
N HIS A 12 -15.73 -2.17 3.74
CA HIS A 12 -16.85 -1.21 3.78
C HIS A 12 -16.53 0.27 3.50
N THR A 13 -15.44 0.56 2.77
CA THR A 13 -15.29 1.86 2.09
C THR A 13 -16.35 1.99 0.98
N SER A 14 -16.57 3.18 0.41
CA SER A 14 -17.79 3.52 -0.36
C SER A 14 -18.03 2.78 -1.69
N ALA A 15 -17.42 1.60 -1.87
CA ALA A 15 -17.82 0.57 -2.82
C ALA A 15 -19.30 0.15 -2.69
N ALA A 16 -19.97 0.48 -1.57
CA ALA A 16 -21.43 0.39 -1.46
C ALA A 16 -22.19 1.37 -2.38
N ASP A 17 -21.55 2.48 -2.80
CA ASP A 17 -22.12 3.56 -3.62
C ASP A 17 -21.44 3.68 -5.01
N ASN A 18 -21.03 2.56 -5.62
CA ASN A 18 -20.30 2.57 -6.92
C ASN A 18 -18.92 3.28 -6.90
N GLY A 19 -18.37 3.58 -5.71
CA GLY A 19 -17.06 4.21 -5.57
C GLY A 19 -15.93 3.29 -6.05
N ARG A 20 -15.03 3.81 -6.90
CA ARG A 20 -13.83 3.09 -7.32
C ARG A 20 -12.76 3.23 -6.22
N VAL A 21 -12.33 2.11 -5.65
CA VAL A 21 -11.27 2.07 -4.63
C VAL A 21 -10.00 1.53 -5.28
N TYR A 22 -8.88 2.23 -5.09
CA TYR A 22 -7.58 1.84 -5.64
C TYR A 22 -6.53 1.75 -4.54
N LEU A 23 -5.64 0.75 -4.66
CA LEU A 23 -4.33 0.79 -4.06
C LEU A 23 -3.42 1.57 -5.01
N GLU A 24 -2.88 2.69 -4.55
CA GLU A 24 -2.12 3.62 -5.39
C GLU A 24 -0.76 3.91 -4.76
N MET A 25 0.32 3.72 -5.53
CA MET A 25 1.65 4.19 -5.16
C MET A 25 1.83 5.61 -5.68
N LEU A 26 1.80 6.59 -4.78
CA LEU A 26 1.97 7.99 -5.14
C LEU A 26 3.43 8.30 -5.47
N ARG A 27 3.66 9.26 -6.38
CA ARG A 27 5.01 9.78 -6.70
C ARG A 27 5.77 10.28 -5.46
N SER A 28 5.08 10.77 -4.44
CA SER A 28 5.67 11.19 -3.16
C SER A 28 6.26 10.05 -2.33
N GLY A 29 6.06 8.81 -2.77
CA GLY A 29 6.54 7.61 -2.12
C GLY A 29 5.60 6.99 -1.11
N ASP A 30 4.33 7.37 -1.11
CA ASP A 30 3.33 6.81 -0.19
C ASP A 30 2.40 5.82 -0.90
N LEU A 31 2.25 4.63 -0.33
CA LEU A 31 1.29 3.63 -0.80
C LEU A 31 -0.01 3.85 -0.03
N ILE A 32 -1.10 4.12 -0.75
CA ILE A 32 -2.38 4.49 -0.16
C ILE A 32 -3.51 3.60 -0.65
N VAL A 33 -4.55 3.47 0.17
CA VAL A 33 -5.88 3.08 -0.30
C VAL A 33 -6.69 4.35 -0.51
N ARG A 34 -6.99 4.66 -1.78
CA ARG A 34 -7.77 5.82 -2.21
C ARG A 34 -9.18 5.40 -2.57
N ASP A 35 -10.15 6.07 -1.98
CA ASP A 35 -11.56 5.96 -2.32
C ASP A 35 -11.96 7.15 -3.20
N TYR A 36 -12.26 6.91 -4.48
CA TYR A 36 -12.74 7.92 -5.44
C TYR A 36 -14.27 8.03 -5.49
N GLY A 37 -14.96 7.63 -4.43
CA GLY A 37 -16.36 7.96 -4.23
C GLY A 37 -16.60 9.48 -4.09
N PRO A 38 -17.85 9.89 -3.84
CA PRO A 38 -18.26 11.31 -3.85
C PRO A 38 -17.50 12.19 -2.86
N TYR A 39 -16.90 11.60 -1.82
CA TYR A 39 -16.18 12.31 -0.76
C TYR A 39 -14.65 12.26 -0.87
N PHE A 40 -14.10 11.66 -1.93
CA PHE A 40 -12.64 11.53 -2.19
C PHE A 40 -11.77 11.39 -0.93
N ALA A 41 -11.51 10.16 -0.47
CA ALA A 41 -10.88 9.92 0.83
C ALA A 41 -9.65 9.02 0.76
N THR A 42 -8.60 9.34 1.53
CA THR A 42 -7.55 8.36 1.86
C THR A 42 -8.06 7.50 3.02
N ARG A 43 -8.19 6.20 2.80
CA ARG A 43 -8.72 5.27 3.81
C ARG A 43 -7.62 4.62 4.64
N TRP A 44 -6.46 4.43 4.04
CA TRP A 44 -5.26 3.88 4.67
C TRP A 44 -4.01 4.38 3.92
N ARG A 45 -2.86 4.43 4.60
CA ARG A 45 -1.57 4.79 4.00
C ARG A 45 -0.40 4.16 4.76
N THR A 46 0.72 3.92 4.08
CA THR A 46 1.98 3.45 4.70
C THR A 46 2.70 4.54 5.48
N GLY A 47 2.45 5.81 5.18
CA GLY A 47 3.09 6.94 5.85
C GLY A 47 4.51 7.20 5.37
N THR A 48 4.84 6.76 4.15
CA THR A 48 6.20 6.79 3.58
C THR A 48 6.44 7.98 2.66
N ALA A 49 5.51 8.95 2.64
CA ALA A 49 5.64 10.20 1.90
C ALA A 49 6.96 10.94 2.21
N GLY A 50 7.54 11.60 1.19
CA GLY A 50 8.86 12.24 1.27
C GLY A 50 9.99 11.33 0.77
N ASN A 51 9.66 10.14 0.26
CA ASN A 51 10.59 9.24 -0.42
C ASN A 51 10.21 9.17 -1.90
N ASP A 52 10.45 10.26 -2.63
CA ASP A 52 10.00 10.39 -4.01
C ASP A 52 10.42 9.21 -4.89
N ASP A 53 9.48 8.78 -5.74
CA ASP A 53 9.60 7.61 -6.62
C ASP A 53 9.90 6.27 -5.89
N ALA A 54 9.61 6.17 -4.59
CA ALA A 54 9.53 4.88 -3.92
C ALA A 54 8.50 3.97 -4.64
N TYR A 55 8.68 2.66 -4.48
CA TYR A 55 7.81 1.65 -5.11
C TYR A 55 7.39 0.59 -4.10
N ALA A 56 6.26 -0.08 -4.39
CA ALA A 56 5.79 -1.23 -3.62
C ALA A 56 6.11 -2.52 -4.38
N LEU A 57 6.49 -3.57 -3.64
CA LEU A 57 6.79 -4.90 -4.16
C LEU A 57 6.11 -5.95 -3.27
N LEU A 58 5.29 -6.82 -3.87
CA LEU A 58 4.89 -8.08 -3.23
C LEU A 58 5.97 -9.11 -3.53
N GLN A 59 6.68 -9.52 -2.49
CA GLN A 59 7.78 -10.48 -2.58
C GLN A 59 7.26 -11.92 -2.63
N ASP A 60 8.11 -12.85 -3.08
CA ASP A 60 7.76 -14.27 -3.22
C ASP A 60 7.48 -14.97 -1.88
N ASP A 61 7.93 -14.39 -0.76
CA ASP A 61 7.65 -14.84 0.61
C ASP A 61 6.28 -14.36 1.14
N GLY A 62 5.53 -13.60 0.35
CA GLY A 62 4.22 -13.07 0.75
C GLY A 62 4.28 -11.76 1.54
N ASN A 63 5.46 -11.13 1.66
CA ASN A 63 5.61 -9.82 2.27
C ASN A 63 5.38 -8.69 1.25
N LEU A 64 4.49 -7.74 1.56
CA LEU A 64 4.32 -6.52 0.80
C LEU A 64 5.21 -5.43 1.41
N VAL A 65 6.14 -4.89 0.62
CA VAL A 65 7.14 -3.93 1.10
C VAL A 65 7.13 -2.66 0.25
N VAL A 66 7.25 -1.51 0.89
CA VAL A 66 7.58 -0.25 0.22
C VAL A 66 9.09 -0.01 0.32
N TYR A 67 9.75 0.15 -0.82
CA TYR A 67 11.17 0.44 -0.92
C TYR A 67 11.41 1.85 -1.44
N LYS A 68 12.51 2.47 -1.00
CA LYS A 68 13.07 3.64 -1.68
C LYS A 68 13.29 3.35 -3.17
N LYS A 69 13.29 4.39 -4.00
CA LYS A 69 13.55 4.32 -5.45
C LYS A 69 14.77 3.46 -5.81
N ASP A 70 15.84 3.61 -5.04
CA ASP A 70 17.11 2.91 -5.22
C ASP A 70 17.29 1.72 -4.26
N GLY A 71 16.27 1.37 -3.48
CA GLY A 71 16.29 0.20 -2.59
C GLY A 71 15.82 -1.07 -3.27
N GLY A 72 15.73 -2.15 -2.49
CA GLY A 72 15.12 -3.40 -2.95
C GLY A 72 15.60 -4.63 -2.16
N PRO A 73 15.07 -5.81 -2.54
CA PRO A 73 15.48 -7.09 -1.95
C PRO A 73 17.01 -7.26 -2.00
N GLY A 74 17.62 -7.64 -0.88
CA GLY A 74 19.08 -7.80 -0.74
C GLY A 74 19.90 -6.51 -0.75
N LYS A 75 19.31 -5.36 -1.11
CA LYS A 75 19.97 -4.05 -1.13
C LYS A 75 19.63 -3.19 0.08
N GLY A 76 18.49 -3.43 0.74
CA GLY A 76 17.98 -2.62 1.84
C GLY A 76 17.11 -1.45 1.35
N GLY A 77 16.90 -0.45 2.21
CA GLY A 77 16.05 0.70 1.88
C GLY A 77 14.54 0.43 1.96
N ALA A 78 14.13 -0.58 2.72
CA ALA A 78 12.73 -0.78 3.08
C ALA A 78 12.24 0.38 3.97
N LEU A 79 11.08 0.92 3.64
CA LEU A 79 10.43 2.03 4.34
C LEU A 79 9.24 1.55 5.18
N TRP A 80 8.54 0.51 4.72
CA TRP A 80 7.41 -0.12 5.39
C TRP A 80 7.25 -1.57 4.89
N ASN A 81 6.73 -2.49 5.72
CA ASN A 81 6.34 -3.85 5.30
C ASN A 81 5.10 -4.36 6.03
N SER A 82 4.38 -5.30 5.44
CA SER A 82 3.20 -5.95 6.04
C SER A 82 3.53 -6.91 7.18
N GLY A 83 4.77 -7.40 7.26
CA GLY A 83 5.24 -8.29 8.31
C GLY A 83 4.71 -9.72 8.18
N THR A 84 4.53 -10.19 6.95
CA THR A 84 3.79 -11.42 6.62
C THR A 84 4.65 -12.58 6.09
N TYR A 85 5.97 -12.47 6.26
CA TYR A 85 6.97 -13.47 5.85
C TYR A 85 7.01 -14.72 6.74
#